data_AF-A0A2U2C3W3-F1
#
_entry.id   AF-A0A2U2C3W3-F1
#
_cell.length_a   1.000
_cell.length_b   1.000
_cell.length_c   1.000
_cell.angle_alpha   90.00
_cell.angle_beta   90.00
_cell.angle_gamma   90.00
#
_symmetry.space_group_name_H-M   'P 1'
#
loop_
_entity.id
_entity.type
_entity.pdbx_description
1 polymer ?
#
loop_
_entity_poly.entity_id
_entity_poly.type
_entity_poly.pdbx_seq_one_letter_code
_entity_poly.pdbx_strand_id
1 'polypeptide(L)'
;MQQFLQECGGAGYGAAPVAGVMGPAAERHRALCLIGAGAGGGGTARLTPRLAERVLDRLSRPAAQIEGVDLHLGDPGLTARARDAGAFVLLLPPPGNLTNAFYRVHPRRNDRFIAARAPLRALFPEVDFAPVAFTGHALATLSATCPDRFALVRAELERVWRLRLLLLLERLPSRGVLLDPPAARGLMPPRLPEMRALPRVALGDRQGAVQMICAALRGRPV
;
A
#
# COMPACT_ATOMS: atom_id res chain seq x y z
N MET A 1 31.87 -21.63 41.42
CA MET A 1 32.67 -22.79 41.03
C MET A 1 32.11 -23.23 39.67
N GLN A 2 32.66 -22.77 38.54
CA GLN A 2 33.84 -23.37 37.87
C GLN A 2 33.53 -24.86 37.56
N GLN A 3 33.57 -25.44 36.36
CA GLN A 3 34.29 -25.08 35.13
C GLN A 3 34.05 -26.21 34.07
N PHE A 4 34.03 -25.84 32.78
CA PHE A 4 34.54 -26.56 31.57
C PHE A 4 33.88 -27.88 31.09
N LEU A 5 33.37 -27.96 29.85
CA LEU A 5 34.06 -28.12 28.54
C LEU A 5 34.89 -29.42 28.41
N GLN A 6 34.45 -30.35 27.56
CA GLN A 6 35.23 -30.79 26.39
C GLN A 6 34.36 -31.60 25.42
N GLU A 7 34.30 -31.11 24.19
CA GLU A 7 33.90 -31.82 22.96
C GLU A 7 34.93 -32.87 22.54
N CYS A 8 34.52 -33.81 21.69
CA CYS A 8 35.25 -34.40 20.54
C CYS A 8 34.42 -35.62 20.08
N GLY A 9 33.97 -35.80 18.84
CA GLY A 9 34.28 -35.12 17.59
C GLY A 9 34.26 -36.14 16.45
N GLY A 10 33.69 -35.72 15.31
CA GLY A 10 33.95 -36.27 13.98
C GLY A 10 32.86 -37.19 13.43
N ALA A 11 32.49 -37.14 12.14
CA ALA A 11 32.76 -36.30 10.98
C ALA A 11 31.77 -36.87 9.93
N GLY A 12 31.18 -36.18 8.96
CA GLY A 12 31.38 -34.89 8.33
C GLY A 12 30.83 -35.05 6.92
N TYR A 13 30.08 -34.09 6.41
CA TYR A 13 30.09 -33.69 5.00
C TYR A 13 29.63 -32.24 4.96
N GLY A 14 30.59 -31.37 4.66
CA GLY A 14 30.33 -29.97 4.42
C GLY A 14 29.65 -29.77 3.06
N ALA A 15 28.68 -28.85 3.06
CA ALA A 15 28.52 -27.90 1.97
C ALA A 15 28.45 -26.52 2.62
N ALA A 16 29.29 -25.62 2.13
CA ALA A 16 29.43 -24.23 2.58
C ALA A 16 28.08 -23.50 2.66
N PRO A 17 27.99 -22.42 3.45
CA PRO A 17 26.81 -21.56 3.38
C PRO A 17 26.67 -21.10 1.93
N VAL A 18 25.52 -21.37 1.32
CA VAL A 18 25.13 -20.55 0.18
C VAL A 18 24.95 -19.17 0.79
N ALA A 19 26.00 -18.35 0.66
CA ALA A 19 25.89 -16.93 0.58
C ALA A 19 24.86 -16.66 -0.53
N GLY A 20 23.58 -16.72 -0.14
CA GLY A 20 22.50 -16.20 -0.92
C GLY A 20 22.81 -14.74 -1.02
N VAL A 21 23.45 -14.38 -2.13
CA VAL A 21 23.65 -13.03 -2.61
C VAL A 21 22.51 -12.21 -2.04
N MET A 22 22.82 -11.29 -1.13
CA MET A 22 21.88 -10.29 -0.70
C MET A 22 21.64 -9.43 -1.95
N GLY A 23 20.79 -9.95 -2.83
CA GLY A 23 20.34 -9.27 -4.03
C GLY A 23 19.81 -7.91 -3.57
N PRO A 24 19.95 -6.87 -4.41
CA PRO A 24 19.65 -5.50 -4.02
C PRO A 24 18.29 -5.50 -3.31
N ALA A 25 18.29 -5.09 -2.03
CA ALA A 25 17.20 -5.24 -1.09
C ALA A 25 15.85 -5.16 -1.81
N ALA A 26 15.17 -6.31 -2.00
CA ALA A 26 14.03 -6.49 -2.90
C ALA A 26 13.22 -5.19 -3.00
N GLU A 27 13.37 -4.47 -4.12
CA GLU A 27 12.99 -3.07 -4.21
C GLU A 27 11.52 -2.89 -3.79
N ARG A 28 11.32 -2.36 -2.59
CA ARG A 28 9.99 -2.13 -2.03
C ARG A 28 9.42 -0.90 -2.74
N HIS A 29 8.60 -1.13 -3.75
CA HIS A 29 7.97 -0.02 -4.46
C HIS A 29 6.75 0.45 -3.69
N ARG A 30 6.71 1.76 -3.41
CA ARG A 30 5.56 2.43 -2.80
C ARG A 30 4.43 2.52 -3.83
N ALA A 31 3.19 2.37 -3.36
CA ALA A 31 1.97 2.50 -4.17
C ALA A 31 1.76 3.91 -4.77
N LEU A 32 2.55 4.89 -4.31
CA LEU A 32 2.53 6.27 -4.76
C LEU A 32 3.78 6.56 -5.61
N CYS A 33 3.54 6.98 -6.85
CA CYS A 33 4.54 7.52 -7.76
C CYS A 33 4.31 9.03 -7.90
N LEU A 34 5.26 9.84 -7.41
CA LEU A 34 5.31 11.27 -7.70
C LEU A 34 6.00 11.49 -9.03
N ILE A 35 5.42 12.36 -9.85
CA ILE A 35 5.87 12.65 -11.20
C ILE A 35 6.23 14.12 -11.25
N GLY A 36 7.53 14.40 -11.24
CA GLY A 36 8.07 15.75 -11.24
C GLY A 36 8.86 16.07 -12.51
N ALA A 37 8.93 17.36 -12.80
CA ALA A 37 10.03 17.90 -13.59
C ALA A 37 11.27 17.88 -12.68
N GLY A 38 12.36 17.24 -13.09
CA GLY A 38 13.64 17.44 -12.40
C GLY A 38 13.95 18.95 -12.29
N ALA A 39 14.75 19.34 -11.29
CA ALA A 39 15.18 20.72 -11.08
C ALA A 39 15.62 21.33 -12.44
N GLY A 40 14.82 22.28 -12.96
CA GLY A 40 15.02 22.83 -14.31
C GLY A 40 13.77 22.95 -15.19
N GLY A 41 12.58 23.19 -14.62
CA GLY A 41 11.49 23.92 -15.28
C GLY A 41 10.81 23.36 -16.55
N GLY A 42 11.26 22.25 -17.13
CA GLY A 42 10.76 21.75 -18.42
C GLY A 42 10.13 20.33 -18.43
N GLY A 43 9.96 19.70 -17.28
CA GLY A 43 9.78 18.23 -17.20
C GLY A 43 8.34 17.69 -17.15
N THR A 44 7.30 18.52 -17.06
CA THR A 44 5.91 18.07 -17.31
C THR A 44 5.70 17.69 -18.79
N ALA A 45 6.58 18.17 -19.69
CA ALA A 45 6.56 17.88 -21.11
C ALA A 45 7.04 16.47 -21.51
N ARG A 46 7.50 15.61 -20.59
CA ARG A 46 8.11 14.29 -20.93
C ARG A 46 7.45 13.08 -20.29
N LEU A 47 6.14 13.12 -20.04
CA LEU A 47 5.38 11.92 -19.69
C LEU A 47 5.03 11.13 -20.95
N THR A 48 6.04 10.44 -21.45
CA THR A 48 5.94 9.52 -22.59
C THR A 48 5.11 8.29 -22.21
N PRO A 49 4.44 7.63 -23.17
CA PRO A 49 3.79 6.34 -22.94
C PRO A 49 4.72 5.32 -22.28
N ARG A 50 6.00 5.31 -22.65
CA ARG A 50 7.03 4.46 -22.02
C ARG A 50 7.21 4.73 -20.52
N LEU A 51 7.11 5.98 -20.07
CA LEU A 51 7.18 6.30 -18.64
C LEU A 51 5.91 5.83 -17.91
N ALA A 52 4.74 6.00 -18.54
CA ALA A 52 3.48 5.49 -17.99
C ALA A 52 3.48 3.95 -17.86
N GLU A 53 3.95 3.25 -18.89
CA GLU A 53 4.14 1.79 -18.87
C GLU A 53 5.07 1.37 -17.73
N ARG A 54 6.23 2.03 -17.56
CA ARG A 54 7.15 1.74 -16.45
C ARG A 54 6.51 1.95 -15.08
N VAL A 55 5.68 2.99 -14.93
CA VAL A 55 4.93 3.24 -13.69
C VAL A 55 3.94 2.10 -13.43
N LEU A 56 3.20 1.67 -14.45
CA LEU A 56 2.26 0.55 -14.33
C LEU A 56 2.97 -0.78 -14.05
N ASP A 57 4.08 -1.06 -14.74
CA ASP A 57 4.90 -2.25 -14.51
C ASP A 57 5.32 -2.32 -13.05
N ARG A 58 5.85 -1.21 -12.51
CA ARG A 58 6.25 -1.08 -11.12
C ARG A 58 5.09 -1.35 -10.14
N LEU A 59 3.91 -0.77 -10.41
CA LEU A 59 2.73 -0.91 -9.54
C LEU A 59 2.03 -2.27 -9.67
N SER A 60 2.19 -2.95 -10.80
CA SER A 60 1.60 -4.26 -11.08
C SER A 60 2.45 -5.46 -10.64
N ARG A 61 3.65 -5.25 -10.10
CA ARG A 61 4.52 -6.36 -9.67
C ARG A 61 3.82 -7.21 -8.61
N PRO A 62 3.72 -8.54 -8.77
CA PRO A 62 3.06 -9.41 -7.79
C PRO A 62 3.65 -9.30 -6.37
N ALA A 63 4.98 -9.13 -6.27
CA ALA A 63 5.71 -8.94 -5.03
C ALA A 63 5.56 -7.53 -4.43
N ALA A 64 4.86 -6.60 -5.09
CA ALA A 64 4.65 -5.26 -4.56
C ALA A 64 3.77 -5.32 -3.31
N GLN A 65 4.34 -4.84 -2.21
CA GLN A 65 3.60 -4.55 -0.98
C GLN A 65 2.61 -3.43 -1.29
N ILE A 66 1.30 -3.73 -1.19
CA ILE A 66 0.30 -2.66 -1.28
C ILE A 66 0.13 -2.09 0.11
N GLU A 67 0.66 -0.88 0.26
CA GLU A 67 0.74 -0.15 1.50
C GLU A 67 -0.60 0.40 1.94
N GLY A 68 -0.69 0.71 3.23
CA GLY A 68 -1.77 1.49 3.79
C GLY A 68 -1.60 2.97 3.51
N VAL A 69 -2.71 3.70 3.61
CA VAL A 69 -2.70 5.17 3.56
C VAL A 69 -1.81 5.78 4.66
N ASP A 70 -1.74 5.11 5.83
CA ASP A 70 -0.95 5.53 6.99
C ASP A 70 0.55 5.60 6.68
N LEU A 71 1.08 4.68 5.87
CA LEU A 71 2.49 4.70 5.49
C LEU A 71 2.85 6.00 4.74
N HIS A 72 1.98 6.44 3.82
CA HIS A 72 2.22 7.65 3.06
C HIS A 72 2.10 8.89 3.93
N LEU A 73 1.09 8.94 4.81
CA LEU A 73 0.89 10.04 5.74
C LEU A 73 2.03 10.17 6.77
N GLY A 74 2.67 9.07 7.13
CA GLY A 74 3.81 9.02 8.04
C GLY A 74 5.16 9.37 7.41
N ASP A 75 5.22 9.66 6.10
CA ASP A 75 6.47 10.03 5.44
C ASP A 75 6.77 11.54 5.58
N PRO A 76 7.80 11.93 6.34
CA PRO A 76 8.11 13.34 6.59
C PRO A 76 8.58 14.09 5.32
N GLY A 77 9.13 13.37 4.35
CA GLY A 77 9.60 13.95 3.08
C GLY A 77 8.54 13.98 1.99
N LEU A 78 7.31 13.50 2.25
CA LEU A 78 6.26 13.46 1.23
C LEU A 78 5.90 14.86 0.73
N THR A 79 5.60 15.79 1.63
CA THR A 79 5.15 17.14 1.26
C THR A 79 6.19 17.90 0.43
N ALA A 80 7.47 17.79 0.79
CA ALA A 80 8.56 18.42 0.03
C ALA A 80 8.63 17.86 -1.40
N ARG A 81 8.68 16.53 -1.56
CA ARG A 81 8.71 15.90 -2.88
C ARG A 81 7.44 16.13 -3.70
N ALA A 82 6.29 16.23 -3.04
CA ALA A 82 5.02 16.49 -3.69
C ALA A 82 4.93 17.93 -4.21
N ARG A 83 5.56 18.90 -3.53
CA ARG A 83 5.67 20.28 -4.01
C ARG A 83 6.42 20.38 -5.33
N ASP A 84 7.48 19.59 -5.48
CA ASP A 84 8.31 19.56 -6.69
C ASP A 84 7.72 18.67 -7.80
N ALA A 85 6.65 17.93 -7.48
CA ALA A 85 5.97 17.06 -8.42
C ALA A 85 4.90 17.84 -9.20
N GLY A 86 4.89 17.67 -10.53
CA GLY A 86 3.83 18.20 -11.38
C GLY A 86 2.54 17.39 -11.28
N ALA A 87 2.64 16.12 -10.88
CA ALA A 87 1.49 15.23 -10.69
C ALA A 87 1.84 13.96 -9.92
N PHE A 88 0.85 13.08 -9.75
CA PHE A 88 1.04 11.76 -9.13
C PHE A 88 0.23 10.64 -9.77
N VAL A 89 0.66 9.40 -9.56
CA VAL A 89 -0.11 8.18 -9.78
C VAL A 89 -0.15 7.41 -8.47
N LEU A 90 -1.36 7.08 -7.99
CA LEU A 90 -1.57 6.37 -6.73
C LEU A 90 -2.37 5.09 -6.99
N LEU A 91 -1.76 3.94 -6.73
CA LEU A 91 -2.50 2.70 -6.55
C LEU A 91 -3.26 2.79 -5.22
N LEU A 92 -4.59 2.71 -5.27
CA LEU A 92 -5.42 2.96 -4.10
C LEU A 92 -5.07 1.99 -2.96
N PRO A 93 -4.73 2.52 -1.77
CA PRO A 93 -4.47 1.70 -0.60
C PRO A 93 -5.70 0.85 -0.20
N PRO A 94 -5.54 -0.41 0.24
CA PRO A 94 -6.62 -1.23 0.75
C PRO A 94 -7.19 -0.62 2.02
N PRO A 95 -8.53 -0.53 2.18
CA PRO A 95 -9.16 -0.01 3.39
C PRO A 95 -8.82 -0.80 4.66
N GLY A 96 -8.46 -2.08 4.51
CA GLY A 96 -8.02 -2.92 5.62
C GLY A 96 -6.61 -2.61 6.14
N ASN A 97 -5.76 -1.96 5.35
CA ASN A 97 -4.35 -1.76 5.68
C ASN A 97 -4.16 -0.45 6.44
N LEU A 98 -4.84 -0.29 7.58
CA LEU A 98 -4.72 0.90 8.41
C LEU A 98 -5.04 0.58 9.87
N THR A 99 -4.50 1.37 10.79
CA THR A 99 -4.86 1.26 12.22
C THR A 99 -6.19 1.98 12.48
N ASN A 100 -7.13 1.32 13.15
CA ASN A 100 -8.50 1.80 13.39
C ASN A 100 -9.00 1.40 14.79
N ALA A 101 -10.24 1.73 15.15
CA ALA A 101 -10.82 1.42 16.46
C ALA A 101 -10.80 -0.09 16.82
N PHE A 102 -10.86 -0.98 15.83
CA PHE A 102 -10.94 -2.43 16.00
C PHE A 102 -9.58 -3.13 16.06
N TYR A 103 -8.57 -2.67 15.34
CA TYR A 103 -7.26 -3.32 15.33
C TYR A 103 -6.10 -2.37 15.01
N ARG A 104 -4.88 -2.82 15.34
CA ARG A 104 -3.62 -2.15 15.01
C ARG A 104 -2.86 -2.93 13.96
N VAL A 105 -2.27 -2.21 13.00
CA VAL A 105 -1.37 -2.76 11.98
C VAL A 105 0.06 -2.29 12.20
N HIS A 106 1.04 -2.95 11.56
CA HIS A 106 2.42 -2.53 11.66
C HIS A 106 2.65 -1.19 10.94
N PRO A 107 3.35 -0.20 11.54
CA PRO A 107 3.44 1.18 11.01
C PRO A 107 4.12 1.27 9.63
N ARG A 108 5.05 0.36 9.33
CA ARG A 108 5.75 0.30 8.02
C ARG A 108 5.24 -0.81 7.08
N ARG A 109 4.36 -1.68 7.59
CA ARG A 109 3.86 -2.87 6.89
C ARG A 109 2.39 -2.99 7.20
N ASN A 110 1.59 -2.06 6.68
CA ASN A 110 0.21 -1.90 7.13
C ASN A 110 -0.68 -3.10 6.73
N ASP A 111 -0.17 -4.02 5.91
CA ASP A 111 -0.74 -5.35 5.64
C ASP A 111 -0.64 -6.31 6.85
N ARG A 112 0.30 -6.07 7.77
CA ARG A 112 0.53 -6.92 8.94
C ARG A 112 -0.38 -6.55 10.08
N PHE A 113 -1.22 -7.50 10.46
CA PHE A 113 -2.05 -7.42 11.66
C PHE A 113 -1.15 -7.58 12.89
N ILE A 114 -1.25 -6.64 13.85
CA ILE A 114 -0.49 -6.71 15.10
C ILE A 114 -1.36 -7.17 16.25
N ALA A 115 -2.55 -6.58 16.39
CA ALA A 115 -3.42 -6.92 17.51
C ALA A 115 -4.86 -6.46 17.26
N ALA A 116 -5.81 -7.32 17.63
CA ALA A 116 -7.18 -6.92 17.89
C ALA A 116 -7.23 -5.99 19.11
N ARG A 117 -8.12 -5.00 19.07
CA ARG A 117 -8.45 -4.14 20.21
C ARG A 117 -9.69 -4.70 20.93
N ALA A 118 -9.95 -4.22 22.14
CA ALA A 118 -11.09 -4.66 22.93
C ALA A 118 -12.44 -4.60 22.18
N PRO A 119 -12.76 -3.54 21.39
CA PRO A 119 -14.00 -3.50 20.63
C PRO A 119 -14.16 -4.65 19.63
N LEU A 120 -13.07 -5.07 18.97
CA LEU A 120 -13.12 -6.16 18.00
C LEU A 120 -13.32 -7.51 18.68
N ARG A 121 -12.63 -7.75 19.80
CA ARG A 121 -12.79 -8.98 20.60
C ARG A 121 -14.19 -9.08 21.22
N ALA A 122 -14.76 -7.96 21.65
CA ALA A 122 -16.13 -7.94 22.15
C ALA A 122 -17.15 -8.21 21.04
N LEU A 123 -16.88 -7.71 19.83
CA LEU A 123 -17.75 -7.94 18.68
C LEU A 123 -17.64 -9.37 18.13
N PHE A 124 -16.46 -9.99 18.21
CA PHE A 124 -16.18 -11.36 17.74
C PHE A 124 -15.50 -12.19 18.85
N PRO A 125 -16.22 -12.55 19.93
CA PRO A 125 -15.65 -13.34 21.03
C PRO A 125 -15.24 -14.76 20.62
N GLU A 126 -15.80 -15.29 19.54
CA GLU A 126 -15.50 -16.63 19.03
C GLU A 126 -14.24 -16.70 18.14
N VAL A 127 -13.70 -15.55 17.72
CA VAL A 127 -12.55 -15.49 16.81
C VAL A 127 -11.25 -15.40 17.60
N ASP A 128 -10.38 -16.39 17.45
CA ASP A 128 -9.00 -16.30 17.91
C ASP A 128 -8.16 -15.46 16.93
N PHE A 129 -7.67 -14.32 17.41
CA PHE A 129 -6.81 -13.41 16.64
C PHE A 129 -5.32 -13.70 16.81
N ALA A 130 -4.90 -14.61 17.70
CA ALA A 130 -3.50 -14.95 17.91
C ALA A 130 -2.77 -15.44 16.63
N PRO A 131 -3.36 -16.29 15.77
CA PRO A 131 -2.67 -16.75 14.55
C PRO A 131 -2.72 -15.74 13.39
N VAL A 132 -3.45 -14.62 13.53
CA VAL A 132 -3.71 -13.70 12.42
C VAL A 132 -2.50 -12.80 12.17
N ALA A 133 -1.75 -13.07 11.10
CA ALA A 133 -0.59 -12.27 10.70
C ALA A 133 -0.92 -11.13 9.71
N PHE A 134 -2.00 -11.24 8.94
CA PHE A 134 -2.33 -10.32 7.85
C PHE A 134 -3.76 -9.79 7.95
N THR A 135 -3.94 -8.52 7.61
CA THR A 135 -5.24 -7.83 7.60
C THR A 135 -6.24 -8.50 6.66
N GLY A 136 -5.80 -8.95 5.48
CA GLY A 136 -6.65 -9.63 4.51
C GLY A 136 -7.27 -10.92 5.07
N HIS A 137 -6.46 -11.72 5.77
CA HIS A 137 -6.95 -12.93 6.45
C HIS A 137 -7.92 -12.56 7.59
N ALA A 138 -7.56 -11.56 8.40
CA ALA A 138 -8.45 -11.07 9.47
C ALA A 138 -9.83 -10.70 8.92
N LEU A 139 -9.90 -9.87 7.88
CA LEU A 139 -11.15 -9.39 7.30
C LEU A 139 -11.95 -10.51 6.64
N ALA A 140 -11.29 -11.46 5.98
CA ALA A 140 -11.94 -12.63 5.41
C ALA A 140 -12.58 -13.50 6.51
N THR A 141 -11.86 -13.76 7.61
CA THR A 141 -12.38 -14.49 8.76
C THR A 141 -13.59 -13.78 9.37
N LEU A 142 -13.49 -12.48 9.65
CA LEU A 142 -14.60 -11.71 10.22
C LEU A 142 -15.86 -11.74 9.32
N SER A 143 -15.67 -11.58 8.01
CA SER A 143 -16.78 -11.63 7.05
C SER A 143 -17.42 -13.02 6.97
N ALA A 144 -16.63 -14.08 7.10
CA ALA A 144 -17.13 -15.46 7.10
C ALA A 144 -17.83 -15.83 8.42
N THR A 145 -17.35 -15.32 9.56
CA THR A 145 -17.93 -15.58 10.88
C THR A 145 -19.31 -14.92 11.02
N CYS A 146 -19.44 -13.63 10.66
CA CYS A 146 -20.73 -12.94 10.74
C CYS A 146 -20.76 -11.70 9.83
N PRO A 147 -21.43 -11.78 8.67
CA PRO A 147 -21.53 -10.66 7.73
C PRO A 147 -22.12 -9.37 8.33
N ASP A 148 -23.13 -9.50 9.20
CA ASP A 148 -23.81 -8.35 9.82
C ASP A 148 -22.91 -7.60 10.79
N ARG A 149 -22.20 -8.33 11.67
CA ARG A 149 -21.19 -7.73 12.55
C ARG A 149 -20.01 -7.17 11.75
N PHE A 150 -19.62 -7.85 10.69
CA PHE A 150 -18.57 -7.37 9.80
C PHE A 150 -18.94 -6.06 9.09
N ALA A 151 -20.23 -5.82 8.80
CA ALA A 151 -20.69 -4.56 8.23
C ALA A 151 -20.34 -3.34 9.12
N LEU A 152 -20.35 -3.50 10.46
CA LEU A 152 -19.93 -2.46 11.40
C LEU A 152 -18.43 -2.17 11.28
N VAL A 153 -17.61 -3.22 11.18
CA VAL A 153 -16.16 -3.09 10.97
C VAL A 153 -15.88 -2.41 9.62
N ARG A 154 -16.55 -2.85 8.56
CA ARG A 154 -16.42 -2.28 7.20
C ARG A 154 -16.76 -0.80 7.18
N ALA A 155 -17.85 -0.39 7.81
CA ALA A 155 -18.26 1.01 7.87
C ALA A 155 -17.18 1.91 8.51
N GLU A 156 -16.58 1.45 9.61
CA GLU A 156 -15.49 2.18 10.27
C GLU A 156 -14.22 2.21 9.42
N LEU A 157 -13.85 1.09 8.78
CA LEU A 157 -12.69 1.04 7.88
C LEU A 157 -12.84 2.02 6.73
N GLU A 158 -14.01 2.05 6.09
CA GLU A 158 -14.28 2.98 5.01
C GLU A 158 -14.24 4.44 5.48
N ARG A 159 -14.81 4.74 6.66
CA ARG A 159 -14.81 6.09 7.23
C ARG A 159 -13.38 6.57 7.49
N VAL A 160 -12.58 5.79 8.19
CA VAL A 160 -11.18 6.13 8.52
C VAL A 160 -10.34 6.21 7.24
N TRP A 161 -10.52 5.27 6.31
CA TRP A 161 -9.82 5.28 5.04
C TRP A 161 -10.13 6.53 4.22
N ARG A 162 -11.41 6.91 4.09
CA ARG A 162 -11.81 8.12 3.34
C ARG A 162 -11.16 9.37 3.94
N LEU A 163 -11.25 9.56 5.25
CA LEU A 163 -10.65 10.71 5.93
C LEU A 163 -9.14 10.79 5.67
N ARG A 164 -8.42 9.68 5.84
CA ARG A 164 -6.97 9.65 5.67
C ARG A 164 -6.55 9.77 4.21
N LEU A 165 -7.33 9.21 3.29
CA LEU A 165 -7.04 9.36 1.86
C LEU A 165 -7.24 10.82 1.45
N LEU A 166 -8.28 11.51 1.92
CA LEU A 166 -8.45 12.95 1.67
C LEU A 166 -7.27 13.77 2.20
N LEU A 167 -6.82 13.50 3.43
CA LEU A 167 -5.62 14.15 4.00
C LEU A 167 -4.34 13.85 3.21
N LEU A 168 -4.19 12.61 2.71
CA LEU A 168 -3.06 12.26 1.85
C LEU A 168 -3.13 13.05 0.56
N LEU A 169 -4.29 13.03 -0.07
CA LEU A 169 -4.56 13.70 -1.33
C LEU A 169 -4.24 15.20 -1.21
N GLU A 170 -4.65 15.89 -0.14
CA GLU A 170 -4.29 17.31 0.13
C GLU A 170 -2.78 17.61 0.11
N ARG A 171 -1.94 16.63 0.43
CA ARG A 171 -0.46 16.76 0.38
C ARG A 171 0.13 16.48 -0.99
N LEU A 172 -0.66 15.97 -1.93
CA LEU A 172 -0.25 15.62 -3.29
C LEU A 172 -0.62 16.72 -4.28
N PRO A 173 0.05 16.78 -5.46
CA PRO A 173 -0.31 17.71 -6.52
C PRO A 173 -1.80 17.64 -6.88
N SER A 174 -2.35 18.74 -7.41
CA SER A 174 -3.75 18.79 -7.86
C SER A 174 -4.03 17.85 -9.02
N ARG A 175 -3.03 17.57 -9.86
CA ARG A 175 -3.11 16.64 -10.99
C ARG A 175 -2.67 15.24 -10.55
N GLY A 176 -3.48 14.24 -10.86
CA GLY A 176 -3.07 12.85 -10.67
C GLY A 176 -4.08 11.83 -11.18
N VAL A 177 -3.68 10.57 -11.14
CA VAL A 177 -4.50 9.42 -11.50
C VAL A 177 -4.56 8.44 -10.34
N LEU A 178 -5.74 7.92 -10.07
CA LEU A 178 -5.98 6.86 -9.11
C LEU A 178 -6.10 5.52 -9.85
N LEU A 179 -5.35 4.52 -9.41
CA LEU A 179 -5.44 3.17 -9.95
C LEU A 179 -6.20 2.29 -8.97
N ASP A 180 -7.22 1.59 -9.44
CA ASP A 180 -7.92 0.58 -8.65
C ASP A 180 -7.06 -0.68 -8.56
N PRO A 181 -6.87 -1.23 -7.35
CA PRO A 181 -6.18 -2.51 -7.21
C PRO A 181 -6.99 -3.61 -7.91
N PRO A 182 -6.34 -4.71 -8.31
CA PRO A 182 -7.05 -5.84 -8.89
C PRO A 182 -8.08 -6.39 -7.89
N ALA A 183 -9.27 -6.74 -8.40
CA ALA A 183 -10.44 -7.15 -7.61
C ALA A 183 -10.17 -8.30 -6.62
N ALA A 184 -9.17 -9.14 -6.88
CA ALA A 184 -8.77 -10.25 -6.03
C ALA A 184 -8.17 -9.82 -4.66
N ARG A 185 -7.93 -8.53 -4.42
CA ARG A 185 -7.28 -8.05 -3.18
C ARG A 185 -8.30 -7.53 -2.16
N GLY A 186 -9.04 -8.45 -1.53
CA GLY A 186 -9.80 -8.18 -0.31
C GLY A 186 -10.88 -7.10 -0.44
N LEU A 187 -11.05 -6.29 0.60
CA LEU A 187 -12.05 -5.22 0.64
C LEU A 187 -11.72 -4.14 -0.40
N MET A 188 -12.62 -3.91 -1.35
CA MET A 188 -12.44 -2.90 -2.37
C MET A 188 -12.44 -1.48 -1.78
N PRO A 189 -11.54 -0.59 -2.23
CA PRO A 189 -11.56 0.82 -1.85
C PRO A 189 -12.93 1.46 -2.16
N PRO A 190 -13.56 2.16 -1.20
CA PRO A 190 -14.84 2.81 -1.45
C PRO A 190 -14.70 3.92 -2.51
N ARG A 191 -15.83 4.37 -3.06
CA ARG A 191 -15.83 5.56 -3.92
C ARG A 191 -15.45 6.79 -3.11
N LEU A 192 -14.56 7.60 -3.68
CA LEU A 192 -14.22 8.91 -3.12
C LEU A 192 -15.39 9.87 -3.33
N PRO A 193 -15.60 10.84 -2.43
CA PRO A 193 -16.56 11.91 -2.66
C PRO A 193 -16.14 12.79 -3.86
N GLU A 194 -17.11 13.42 -4.50
CA GLU A 194 -16.93 14.22 -5.73
C GLU A 194 -15.92 15.38 -5.60
N MET A 195 -15.66 15.84 -4.37
CA MET A 195 -14.76 16.95 -4.04
C MET A 195 -13.33 16.81 -4.58
N ARG A 196 -12.89 15.58 -4.93
CA ARG A 196 -11.66 15.34 -5.69
C ARG A 196 -11.97 14.40 -6.86
N ALA A 197 -12.51 14.98 -7.94
CA ALA A 197 -12.76 14.29 -9.21
C ALA A 197 -11.44 13.95 -9.92
N LEU A 198 -10.68 13.03 -9.34
CA LEU A 198 -9.50 12.44 -9.97
C LEU A 198 -9.92 11.26 -10.84
N PRO A 199 -9.35 11.12 -12.04
CA PRO A 199 -9.60 9.95 -12.87
C PRO A 199 -9.23 8.65 -12.15
N ARG A 200 -10.12 7.66 -12.21
CA ARG A 200 -9.90 6.28 -11.72
C ARG A 200 -9.86 5.31 -12.89
N VAL A 201 -8.92 4.37 -12.85
CA VAL A 201 -8.80 3.28 -13.82
C VAL A 201 -8.35 2.00 -13.15
N ALA A 202 -8.90 0.88 -13.59
CA ALA A 202 -8.48 -0.43 -13.14
C ALA A 202 -7.02 -0.68 -13.54
N LEU A 203 -6.19 -1.16 -12.61
CA LEU A 203 -4.82 -1.56 -12.91
C LEU A 203 -4.74 -2.65 -14.01
N GLY A 204 -5.81 -3.44 -14.17
CA GLY A 204 -5.94 -4.44 -15.24
C GLY A 204 -6.16 -3.85 -16.64
N ASP A 205 -6.70 -2.64 -16.75
CA ASP A 205 -6.84 -1.91 -18.02
C ASP A 205 -5.56 -1.12 -18.30
N ARG A 206 -4.50 -1.83 -18.73
CA ARG A 206 -3.19 -1.20 -18.96
C ARG A 206 -3.27 -0.10 -20.01
N GLN A 207 -4.02 -0.30 -21.09
CA GLN A 207 -4.11 0.66 -22.18
C GLN A 207 -4.85 1.94 -21.73
N GLY A 208 -6.00 1.80 -21.07
CA GLY A 208 -6.72 2.93 -20.49
C GLY A 208 -5.88 3.64 -19.41
N ALA A 209 -5.14 2.91 -18.60
CA ALA A 209 -4.27 3.49 -17.57
C ALA A 209 -3.11 4.30 -18.19
N VAL A 210 -2.45 3.78 -19.23
CA VAL A 210 -1.41 4.54 -19.96
C VAL A 210 -2.00 5.83 -20.55
N GLN A 211 -3.14 5.73 -21.23
CA GLN A 211 -3.80 6.89 -21.84
C GLN A 211 -4.17 7.94 -20.78
N MET A 212 -4.73 7.52 -19.65
CA MET A 212 -5.16 8.42 -18.59
C MET A 212 -3.99 9.07 -17.85
N ILE A 213 -2.92 8.30 -17.58
CA ILE A 213 -1.66 8.84 -17.06
C ILE A 213 -1.12 9.88 -18.05
N CYS A 214 -1.08 9.59 -19.35
CA CYS A 214 -0.61 10.57 -20.34
C CYS A 214 -1.53 11.80 -20.43
N ALA A 215 -2.84 11.64 -20.28
CA ALA A 215 -3.85 12.71 -20.38
C ALA A 215 -3.84 13.64 -19.17
N ALA A 216 -3.80 13.09 -17.94
CA ALA A 216 -3.75 13.86 -16.70
C ALA A 216 -2.52 14.78 -16.60
N LEU A 217 -1.52 14.52 -17.43
CA LEU A 217 -0.18 15.11 -17.36
C LEU A 217 0.16 16.01 -18.54
N ARG A 218 -0.59 15.90 -19.64
CA ARG A 218 -0.51 16.77 -20.83
C ARG A 218 -1.14 18.16 -20.64
N GLY A 219 -1.24 18.65 -19.40
CA GLY A 219 -2.07 19.81 -19.05
C GLY A 219 -2.03 20.90 -20.13
N ARG A 220 -3.22 21.35 -20.58
CA ARG A 220 -3.34 22.47 -21.52
C ARG A 220 -2.37 23.57 -21.10
N PRO A 221 -1.56 24.13 -22.02
CA PRO A 221 -0.80 25.33 -21.71
C PRO A 221 -1.82 26.39 -21.26
N VAL A 222 -1.54 27.01 -20.11
CA VAL A 222 -2.13 28.31 -19.76
C VAL A 222 -1.51 29.34 -20.69
#